data_AF-A0A522CI96-F1
#
_entry.id   AF-A0A522CI96-F1
#
_cell.length_a   1.000
_cell.length_b   1.000
_cell.length_c   1.000
_cell.angle_alpha   90.00
_cell.angle_beta   90.00
_cell.angle_gamma   90.00
#
_symmetry.space_group_name_H-M   'P 1'
#
loop_
_entity.id
_entity.type
_entity.pdbx_description
1 polymer ?
#
loop_
_entity_poly.entity_id
_entity_poly.type
_entity_poly.pdbx_seq_one_letter_code
_entity_poly.pdbx_strand_id
1 'polypeptide(L)'
;MDFQSLLLTLKLSMFTTVVLVALAAPLAYFIAFSGMRGKTFIEALIYIPTALPPTVIGFYLLVVMGPHGFAGRAWTSLTGGYLLFTFTGIVIASIVYSIPFAVQPMKAAFQKIDRRLLENAYVLGLTKKAAFFRVVIPNSISGIAAAAVLVFLHSMGAFGVLMMVGGSVPGETRVASIAIYEAVEAMDYRGAGLLSLAFIPMSYAFLLLVNKLNEEKK
;
A
#
# COMPACT_ATOMS: atom_id res chain seq x y z
N MET A 1 15.87 -16.43 15.70
CA MET A 1 15.04 -15.28 15.27
C MET A 1 14.88 -15.38 13.77
N ASP A 2 13.65 -15.40 13.27
CA ASP A 2 13.36 -15.59 11.84
C ASP A 2 13.66 -14.30 11.06
N PHE A 3 14.93 -14.10 10.70
CA PHE A 3 15.38 -12.95 9.94
C PHE A 3 14.82 -12.92 8.51
N GLN A 4 14.52 -14.09 7.95
CA GLN A 4 14.03 -14.22 6.58
C GLN A 4 12.63 -13.62 6.48
N SER A 5 11.74 -13.93 7.43
CA SER A 5 10.40 -13.31 7.50
C SER A 5 10.45 -11.80 7.74
N LEU A 6 11.39 -11.31 8.56
CA LEU A 6 11.56 -9.87 8.77
C LEU A 6 12.02 -9.15 7.51
N LEU A 7 13.02 -9.69 6.81
CA LEU A 7 13.50 -9.15 5.53
C LEU A 7 12.39 -9.18 4.47
N LEU A 8 11.61 -10.26 4.40
CA LEU A 8 10.48 -10.35 3.48
C LEU A 8 9.41 -9.31 3.80
N THR A 9 9.12 -9.08 5.08
CA THR A 9 8.15 -8.06 5.52
C THR A 9 8.63 -6.66 5.15
N LEU A 10 9.90 -6.35 5.37
CA LEU A 10 10.50 -5.09 4.98
C LEU A 10 10.47 -4.91 3.45
N LYS A 11 10.84 -5.96 2.70
CA LYS A 11 10.79 -5.96 1.23
C LYS A 11 9.37 -5.72 0.72
N LEU A 12 8.38 -6.44 1.26
CA LEU A 12 6.97 -6.30 0.91
C LEU A 12 6.47 -4.88 1.20
N SER A 13 6.62 -4.43 2.44
CA SER A 13 6.12 -3.11 2.88
C SER A 13 6.77 -1.96 2.11
N MET A 14 8.09 -1.99 1.87
CA MET A 14 8.78 -0.99 1.05
C MET A 14 8.28 -1.01 -0.40
N PHE A 15 8.22 -2.19 -1.02
CA PHE A 15 7.80 -2.32 -2.41
C PHE A 15 6.34 -1.88 -2.60
N THR A 16 5.43 -2.36 -1.74
CA THR A 16 4.03 -1.94 -1.73
C THR A 16 3.92 -0.44 -1.52
N THR A 17 4.69 0.14 -0.60
CA THR A 17 4.67 1.60 -0.35
C THR A 17 5.04 2.39 -1.60
N VAL A 18 6.16 2.07 -2.23
CA VAL A 18 6.62 2.79 -3.44
C VAL A 18 5.61 2.66 -4.57
N VAL A 19 5.18 1.43 -4.88
CA VAL A 19 4.25 1.17 -5.97
C VAL A 19 2.90 1.84 -5.70
N LEU A 20 2.35 1.66 -4.50
CA LEU A 20 1.04 2.18 -4.17
C LEU A 20 1.02 3.71 -4.10
N VAL A 21 2.07 4.35 -3.55
CA VAL A 21 2.20 5.82 -3.57
C VAL A 21 2.25 6.35 -4.99
N ALA A 22 3.01 5.71 -5.89
CA ALA A 22 3.10 6.11 -7.28
C ALA A 22 1.77 5.95 -8.03
N LEU A 23 1.02 4.90 -7.76
CA LEU A 23 -0.30 4.64 -8.37
C LEU A 23 -1.41 5.50 -7.76
N ALA A 24 -1.35 5.76 -6.45
CA ALA A 24 -2.35 6.52 -5.72
C ALA A 24 -2.25 8.01 -6.01
N ALA A 25 -1.06 8.56 -6.28
CA ALA A 25 -0.89 9.97 -6.58
C ALA A 25 -1.74 10.47 -7.78
N PRO A 26 -1.71 9.87 -8.98
CA PRO A 26 -2.58 10.30 -10.08
C PRO A 26 -4.06 10.07 -9.77
N LEU A 27 -4.40 8.99 -9.04
CA LEU A 27 -5.78 8.70 -8.64
C LEU A 27 -6.32 9.74 -7.67
N ALA A 28 -5.56 10.08 -6.63
CA ALA A 28 -5.87 11.11 -5.67
C ALA A 28 -5.95 12.49 -6.34
N TYR A 29 -5.10 12.79 -7.32
CA TYR A 29 -5.18 14.02 -8.12
C TYR A 29 -6.47 14.08 -8.95
N PHE A 30 -6.79 13.00 -9.66
CA PHE A 30 -8.02 12.89 -10.42
C PHE A 30 -9.25 13.09 -9.51
N ILE A 31 -9.26 12.45 -8.34
CA ILE A 31 -10.34 12.59 -7.38
C ILE A 31 -10.39 14.03 -6.82
N ALA A 32 -9.26 14.61 -6.41
CA ALA A 32 -9.22 15.94 -5.79
C ALA A 32 -9.74 17.04 -6.73
N PHE A 33 -9.39 16.98 -8.02
CA PHE A 33 -9.64 18.08 -8.97
C PHE A 33 -10.69 17.78 -10.05
N SER A 34 -11.22 16.55 -10.16
CA SER A 34 -12.31 16.27 -11.12
C SER A 34 -13.68 16.75 -10.62
N GLY A 35 -14.47 17.32 -11.53
CA GLY A 35 -15.89 17.64 -11.33
C GLY A 35 -16.84 16.52 -11.76
N MET A 36 -16.36 15.27 -11.84
CA MET A 36 -17.12 14.15 -12.38
C MET A 36 -18.25 13.73 -11.42
N ARG A 37 -19.48 13.58 -11.94
CA ARG A 37 -20.67 13.19 -11.16
C ARG A 37 -20.55 11.83 -10.48
N GLY A 38 -19.77 10.89 -11.04
CA GLY A 38 -19.55 9.54 -10.47
C GLY A 38 -18.43 9.43 -9.44
N LYS A 39 -17.79 10.54 -9.04
CA LYS A 39 -16.63 10.54 -8.14
C LYS A 39 -16.91 9.86 -6.80
N THR A 40 -18.10 10.05 -6.22
CA THR A 40 -18.47 9.44 -4.93
C THR A 40 -18.43 7.90 -4.98
N PHE A 41 -18.83 7.30 -6.09
CA PHE A 41 -18.78 5.83 -6.25
C PHE A 41 -17.34 5.32 -6.34
N ILE A 42 -16.47 6.05 -7.05
CA ILE A 42 -15.04 5.71 -7.13
C ILE A 42 -14.39 5.82 -5.75
N GLU A 43 -14.69 6.89 -5.01
CA GLU A 43 -14.19 7.05 -3.64
C GLU A 43 -14.68 5.93 -2.72
N ALA A 44 -15.97 5.58 -2.78
CA ALA A 44 -16.53 4.47 -2.01
C ALA A 44 -15.85 3.14 -2.36
N LEU A 45 -15.58 2.88 -3.65
CA LEU A 45 -14.89 1.67 -4.09
C LEU A 45 -13.44 1.62 -3.58
N ILE A 46 -12.73 2.75 -3.59
CA ILE A 46 -11.36 2.84 -3.06
C ILE A 46 -11.34 2.62 -1.55
N TYR A 47 -12.37 3.08 -0.83
CA TYR A 47 -12.43 2.99 0.63
C TYR A 47 -13.10 1.72 1.16
N ILE A 48 -13.76 0.92 0.32
CA ILE A 48 -14.36 -0.34 0.75
C ILE A 48 -13.40 -1.27 1.52
N PRO A 49 -12.08 -1.33 1.24
CA PRO A 49 -11.17 -2.17 2.00
C PRO A 49 -11.07 -1.78 3.49
N THR A 50 -11.34 -0.53 3.87
CA THR A 50 -11.31 -0.13 5.30
C THR A 50 -12.52 -0.63 6.07
N ALA A 51 -13.62 -0.92 5.37
CA ALA A 51 -14.87 -1.39 5.99
C ALA A 51 -14.93 -2.92 6.08
N LEU A 52 -14.18 -3.62 5.22
CA LEU A 52 -14.21 -5.08 5.14
C LEU A 52 -13.18 -5.72 6.08
N PRO A 53 -13.51 -6.85 6.72
CA PRO A 53 -12.52 -7.65 7.43
C PRO A 53 -11.39 -8.08 6.48
N PRO A 54 -10.11 -8.10 6.93
CA PRO A 54 -8.98 -8.51 6.10
C PRO A 54 -9.14 -9.93 5.52
N THR A 55 -9.76 -10.83 6.26
CA THR A 55 -10.07 -12.19 5.81
C THR A 55 -11.05 -12.23 4.64
N VAL A 56 -12.04 -11.34 4.62
CA VAL A 56 -13.01 -11.23 3.51
C VAL A 56 -12.30 -10.77 2.24
N ILE A 57 -11.44 -9.75 2.35
CA ILE A 57 -10.63 -9.26 1.23
C ILE A 57 -9.71 -10.37 0.73
N GLY A 58 -9.00 -11.05 1.64
CA GLY A 58 -8.11 -12.16 1.32
C GLY A 58 -8.82 -13.31 0.60
N PHE A 59 -10.01 -13.69 1.06
CA PHE A 59 -10.83 -14.73 0.45
C PHE A 59 -11.23 -14.38 -0.99
N TYR A 60 -11.78 -13.19 -1.24
CA TYR A 60 -12.17 -12.81 -2.59
C TYR A 60 -10.97 -12.65 -3.52
N LEU A 61 -9.84 -12.16 -3.01
CA LEU A 61 -8.58 -12.14 -3.77
C LEU A 61 -8.10 -13.55 -4.10
N LEU A 62 -8.18 -14.51 -3.17
CA LEU A 62 -7.88 -15.92 -3.43
C LEU A 62 -8.73 -16.46 -4.58
N VAL A 63 -10.04 -16.21 -4.57
CA VAL A 63 -10.97 -16.64 -5.63
C VAL A 63 -10.62 -16.00 -6.98
N VAL A 64 -10.32 -14.71 -6.99
CA VAL A 64 -10.06 -13.94 -8.22
C VAL A 64 -8.68 -14.23 -8.82
N MET A 65 -7.66 -14.39 -7.96
CA MET A 65 -6.27 -14.62 -8.34
C MET A 65 -5.93 -16.11 -8.49
N GLY A 66 -6.82 -17.00 -8.05
CA GLY A 66 -6.68 -18.44 -8.20
C GLY A 66 -6.80 -18.91 -9.66
N PRO A 67 -6.45 -20.18 -9.94
CA PRO A 67 -6.36 -20.71 -11.31
C PRO A 67 -7.64 -20.60 -12.14
N HIS A 68 -8.81 -20.61 -11.49
CA HIS A 68 -10.11 -20.47 -12.15
C HIS A 68 -10.63 -19.02 -12.17
N GLY A 69 -10.01 -18.13 -11.40
CA GLY A 69 -10.35 -16.72 -11.33
C GLY A 69 -9.95 -15.97 -12.61
N PHE A 70 -10.60 -14.83 -12.86
CA PHE A 70 -10.31 -14.05 -14.07
C PHE A 70 -8.88 -13.49 -14.07
N ALA A 71 -8.41 -13.00 -12.91
CA ALA A 71 -7.08 -12.42 -12.79
C ALA A 71 -5.99 -13.50 -12.83
N GLY A 72 -6.23 -14.64 -12.17
CA GLY A 72 -5.34 -15.80 -12.22
C GLY A 72 -5.15 -16.32 -13.65
N ARG A 73 -6.25 -16.55 -14.38
CA ARG A 73 -6.18 -17.00 -15.79
C ARG A 73 -5.45 -16.01 -16.69
N ALA A 74 -5.76 -14.71 -16.57
CA ALA A 74 -5.08 -13.67 -17.33
C ALA A 74 -3.57 -13.68 -17.04
N TRP A 75 -3.17 -13.77 -15.78
CA TRP A 75 -1.77 -13.80 -15.38
C TRP A 75 -1.04 -15.05 -15.91
N THR A 76 -1.64 -16.23 -15.78
CA THR A 76 -1.07 -17.47 -16.30
C THR A 76 -0.94 -17.44 -17.81
N SER A 77 -1.90 -16.86 -18.53
CA SER A 77 -1.81 -16.72 -20.00
C SER A 77 -0.66 -15.80 -20.44
N LEU A 78 -0.32 -14.79 -19.64
CA LEU A 78 0.72 -13.80 -19.96
C LEU A 78 2.13 -14.22 -19.51
N THR A 79 2.22 -14.93 -18.39
CA THR A 79 3.50 -15.22 -17.73
C THR A 79 3.84 -16.70 -17.65
N GLY A 80 2.87 -17.59 -17.86
CA GLY A 80 2.98 -19.02 -17.59
C GLY A 80 2.96 -19.40 -16.10
N GLY A 81 2.94 -18.42 -15.18
CA GLY A 81 3.00 -18.64 -13.74
C GLY A 81 1.66 -18.46 -13.01
N TYR A 82 1.68 -18.66 -11.69
CA TYR A 82 0.54 -18.46 -10.80
C TYR A 82 0.70 -17.19 -9.95
N LEU A 83 -0.41 -16.62 -9.50
CA LEU A 83 -0.40 -15.48 -8.57
C LEU A 83 -0.37 -15.90 -7.11
N LEU A 84 -1.18 -16.90 -6.74
CA LEU A 84 -1.26 -17.38 -5.36
C LEU A 84 0.08 -17.96 -4.91
N PHE A 85 0.37 -17.81 -3.61
CA PHE A 85 1.61 -18.31 -3.00
C PHE A 85 2.91 -17.73 -3.58
N THR A 86 2.84 -16.57 -4.26
CA THR A 86 4.02 -15.87 -4.78
C THR A 86 4.19 -14.49 -4.16
N PHE A 87 5.42 -13.97 -4.16
CA PHE A 87 5.69 -12.59 -3.76
C PHE A 87 4.82 -11.58 -4.52
N THR A 88 4.65 -11.75 -5.83
CA THR A 88 3.79 -10.87 -6.65
C THR A 88 2.34 -10.90 -6.20
N GLY A 89 1.82 -12.08 -5.84
CA GLY A 89 0.46 -12.22 -5.33
C GLY A 89 0.24 -11.44 -4.04
N ILE A 90 1.15 -11.58 -3.06
CA ILE A 90 1.04 -10.84 -1.80
C ILE A 90 1.26 -9.34 -1.97
N VAL A 91 2.04 -8.90 -2.96
CA VAL A 91 2.16 -7.47 -3.32
C VAL A 91 0.83 -6.92 -3.84
N ILE A 92 0.19 -7.61 -4.79
CA ILE A 92 -1.12 -7.21 -5.34
C ILE A 92 -2.17 -7.15 -4.21
N ALA A 93 -2.18 -8.17 -3.35
CA ALA A 93 -3.09 -8.21 -2.21
C ALA A 93 -2.85 -7.04 -1.25
N SER A 94 -1.58 -6.71 -0.98
CA SER A 94 -1.20 -5.57 -0.15
C SER A 94 -1.60 -4.23 -0.78
N ILE A 95 -1.51 -4.08 -2.11
CA ILE A 95 -1.96 -2.88 -2.85
C ILE A 95 -3.47 -2.70 -2.67
N VAL A 96 -4.27 -3.75 -2.91
CA VAL A 96 -5.74 -3.70 -2.79
C VAL A 96 -6.14 -3.39 -1.35
N TYR A 97 -5.50 -4.03 -0.37
CA TYR A 97 -5.80 -3.82 1.04
C TYR A 97 -5.41 -2.41 1.52
N SER A 98 -4.26 -1.90 1.06
CA SER A 98 -3.67 -0.66 1.58
C SER A 98 -4.06 0.61 0.80
N ILE A 99 -4.76 0.49 -0.34
CA ILE A 99 -5.10 1.65 -1.21
C ILE A 99 -5.76 2.84 -0.49
N PRO A 100 -6.65 2.66 0.52
CA PRO A 100 -7.25 3.79 1.24
C PRO A 100 -6.21 4.66 1.93
N PHE A 101 -5.21 4.01 2.53
CA PHE A 101 -4.15 4.63 3.31
C PHE A 101 -3.17 5.42 2.44
N ALA A 102 -3.13 5.15 1.13
CA ALA A 102 -2.40 5.97 0.16
C ALA A 102 -3.24 7.14 -0.36
N VAL A 103 -4.47 6.85 -0.82
CA VAL A 103 -5.31 7.82 -1.54
C VAL A 103 -5.83 8.91 -0.61
N GLN A 104 -6.29 8.57 0.59
CA GLN A 104 -6.93 9.52 1.51
C GLN A 104 -6.00 10.68 1.93
N PRO A 105 -4.79 10.44 2.48
CA PRO A 105 -3.88 11.53 2.86
C PRO A 105 -3.40 12.35 1.66
N MET A 106 -3.13 11.72 0.50
CA MET A 106 -2.75 12.44 -0.72
C MET A 106 -3.87 13.34 -1.22
N LYS A 107 -5.11 12.82 -1.30
CA LYS A 107 -6.30 13.59 -1.69
C LYS A 107 -6.48 14.78 -0.75
N ALA A 108 -6.40 14.55 0.56
CA ALA A 108 -6.53 15.61 1.56
C ALA A 108 -5.46 16.70 1.41
N ALA A 109 -4.23 16.34 1.07
CA ALA A 109 -3.16 17.29 0.79
C ALA A 109 -3.40 18.06 -0.51
N PHE A 110 -3.78 17.37 -1.58
CA PHE A 110 -4.05 17.99 -2.88
C PHE A 110 -5.22 18.98 -2.81
N GLN A 111 -6.25 18.67 -2.03
CA GLN A 111 -7.40 19.57 -1.83
C GLN A 111 -7.05 20.85 -1.07
N LYS A 112 -5.93 20.91 -0.36
CA LYS A 112 -5.46 22.12 0.33
C LYS A 112 -4.74 23.11 -0.60
N ILE A 113 -4.38 22.68 -1.83
CA ILE A 113 -3.75 23.57 -2.80
C ILE A 113 -4.77 24.61 -3.27
N ASP A 114 -4.39 25.89 -3.23
CA ASP A 114 -5.20 26.96 -3.81
C ASP A 114 -5.40 26.73 -5.31
N ARG A 115 -6.66 26.73 -5.75
CA ARG A 115 -7.02 26.58 -7.17
C ARG A 115 -6.37 27.65 -8.04
N ARG A 116 -6.15 28.87 -7.51
CA ARG A 116 -5.47 29.95 -8.22
C ARG A 116 -4.05 29.59 -8.64
N LEU A 117 -3.33 28.78 -7.85
CA LEU A 117 -1.99 28.30 -8.22
C LEU A 117 -2.04 27.43 -9.48
N LEU A 118 -3.06 26.58 -9.60
CA LEU A 118 -3.26 25.74 -10.78
C LEU A 118 -3.75 26.54 -11.98
N GLU A 119 -4.67 27.49 -11.77
CA GLU A 119 -5.13 28.40 -12.81
C GLU A 119 -3.98 29.22 -13.39
N ASN A 120 -3.14 29.80 -12.55
CA ASN A 120 -1.95 30.55 -12.97
C ASN A 120 -0.95 29.65 -13.72
N ALA A 121 -0.74 28.41 -13.27
CA ALA A 121 0.09 27.44 -13.97
C ALA A 121 -0.42 27.16 -15.39
N TYR A 122 -1.75 27.07 -15.58
CA TYR A 122 -2.36 26.89 -16.90
C TYR A 122 -2.22 28.13 -17.78
N VAL A 123 -2.38 29.34 -17.22
CA VAL A 123 -2.16 30.61 -17.94
C VAL A 123 -0.72 30.72 -18.42
N LEU A 124 0.25 30.24 -17.64
CA LEU A 124 1.67 30.16 -18.01
C LEU A 124 1.98 29.02 -19.01
N GLY A 125 0.96 28.33 -19.53
CA GLY A 125 1.09 27.32 -20.58
C GLY A 125 1.40 25.91 -20.09
N LEU A 126 1.36 25.63 -18.78
CA LEU A 126 1.52 24.25 -18.30
C LEU A 126 0.31 23.40 -18.67
N THR A 127 0.55 22.17 -19.14
CA THR A 127 -0.52 21.18 -19.30
C THR A 127 -0.94 20.61 -17.95
N LYS A 128 -2.11 19.95 -17.86
CA LYS A 128 -2.56 19.25 -16.63
C LYS A 128 -1.51 18.28 -16.07
N LYS A 129 -0.82 17.56 -16.95
CA LYS A 129 0.27 16.64 -16.56
C LYS A 129 1.47 17.41 -16.01
N ALA A 130 1.86 18.51 -16.67
CA ALA A 130 2.97 19.34 -16.19
C ALA A 130 2.64 20.02 -14.85
N ALA A 131 1.42 20.53 -14.68
CA ALA A 131 0.94 21.10 -13.42
C ALA A 131 0.91 20.07 -12.29
N PHE A 132 0.52 18.82 -12.56
CA PHE A 132 0.60 17.75 -11.59
C PHE A 132 2.03 17.55 -11.06
N PHE A 133 3.01 17.36 -11.94
CA PHE A 133 4.39 17.10 -11.52
C PHE A 133 5.14 18.33 -11.00
N ARG A 134 4.84 19.53 -11.50
CA ARG A 134 5.58 20.77 -11.17
C ARG A 134 4.92 21.62 -10.10
N VAL A 135 3.63 21.46 -9.85
CA VAL A 135 2.88 22.26 -8.87
C VAL A 135 2.31 21.36 -7.79
N VAL A 136 1.50 20.35 -8.14
CA VAL A 136 0.78 19.55 -7.14
C VAL A 136 1.72 18.71 -6.29
N ILE A 137 2.59 17.91 -6.92
CA ILE A 137 3.49 17.00 -6.22
C ILE A 137 4.44 17.76 -5.27
N PRO A 138 5.15 18.82 -5.71
CA PRO A 138 6.05 19.56 -4.81
C PRO A 138 5.32 20.22 -3.64
N ASN A 139 4.15 20.82 -3.86
CA ASN A 139 3.37 21.47 -2.81
C ASN A 139 2.67 20.49 -1.85
N SER A 140 2.69 19.19 -2.16
CA SER A 140 2.00 18.15 -1.38
C SER A 140 2.94 17.10 -0.80
N ILE A 141 4.24 17.39 -0.74
CA ILE A 141 5.24 16.42 -0.33
C ILE A 141 4.97 15.85 1.07
N SER A 142 4.51 16.68 2.01
CA SER A 142 4.16 16.24 3.36
C SER A 142 2.95 15.30 3.37
N GLY A 143 1.98 15.51 2.48
CA GLY A 143 0.84 14.61 2.31
C GLY A 143 1.22 13.27 1.70
N ILE A 144 2.12 13.29 0.72
CA ILE A 144 2.67 12.08 0.08
C ILE A 144 3.54 11.30 1.09
N ALA A 145 4.32 12.00 1.91
CA ALA A 145 5.12 11.43 3.00
C ALA A 145 4.22 10.75 4.05
N ALA A 146 3.15 11.41 4.48
CA ALA A 146 2.16 10.82 5.40
C ALA A 146 1.50 9.57 4.80
N ALA A 147 1.17 9.60 3.50
CA ALA A 147 0.66 8.44 2.79
C ALA A 147 1.66 7.27 2.78
N ALA A 148 2.94 7.55 2.51
CA ALA A 148 3.99 6.53 2.52
C ALA A 148 4.14 5.87 3.89
N VAL A 149 4.11 6.65 4.97
CA VAL A 149 4.11 6.14 6.36
C VAL A 149 2.94 5.22 6.62
N LEU A 150 1.72 5.67 6.31
CA LEU A 150 0.51 4.89 6.58
C LEU A 150 0.50 3.57 5.80
N VAL A 151 0.88 3.60 4.52
CA VAL A 151 0.96 2.40 3.68
C VAL A 151 2.03 1.44 4.20
N PHE A 152 3.22 1.94 4.55
CA PHE A 152 4.31 1.11 5.05
C PHE A 152 3.90 0.38 6.34
N LEU A 153 3.41 1.12 7.33
CA LEU A 153 3.00 0.55 8.61
C LEU A 153 1.84 -0.42 8.46
N HIS A 154 0.86 -0.10 7.61
CA HIS A 154 -0.29 -0.97 7.36
C HIS A 154 0.11 -2.26 6.63
N SER A 155 0.97 -2.18 5.63
CA SER A 155 1.48 -3.34 4.89
C SER A 155 2.38 -4.22 5.76
N MET A 156 3.23 -3.63 6.59
CA MET A 156 4.10 -4.36 7.52
C MET A 156 3.28 -5.15 8.55
N GLY A 157 2.18 -4.57 9.06
CA GLY A 157 1.27 -5.21 10.02
C GLY A 157 0.20 -6.11 9.41
N ALA A 158 0.15 -6.26 8.08
CA ALA A 158 -0.89 -7.06 7.43
C ALA A 158 -0.71 -8.55 7.71
N PHE A 159 -1.81 -9.24 8.03
CA PHE A 159 -1.82 -10.67 8.31
C PHE A 159 -2.90 -11.40 7.51
N GLY A 160 -4.18 -11.13 7.80
CA GLY A 160 -5.29 -11.95 7.28
C GLY A 160 -5.36 -12.02 5.76
N VAL A 161 -5.18 -10.89 5.07
CA VAL A 161 -5.13 -10.86 3.58
C VAL A 161 -3.95 -11.68 3.05
N LEU A 162 -2.78 -11.55 3.69
CA LEU A 162 -1.55 -12.18 3.21
C LEU A 162 -1.54 -13.69 3.45
N MET A 163 -2.05 -14.13 4.60
CA MET A 163 -2.19 -15.55 4.91
C MET A 163 -3.15 -16.25 3.94
N MET A 164 -4.25 -15.60 3.55
CA MET A 164 -5.19 -16.17 2.57
C MET A 164 -4.56 -16.27 1.16
N VAL A 165 -3.92 -15.21 0.67
CA VAL A 165 -3.41 -15.16 -0.72
C VAL A 165 -2.06 -15.86 -0.87
N GLY A 166 -1.19 -15.69 0.10
CA GLY A 166 0.19 -16.14 0.08
C GLY A 166 0.46 -17.43 0.84
N GLY A 167 -0.43 -17.86 1.74
CA GLY A 167 -0.13 -18.94 2.68
C GLY A 167 1.08 -18.61 3.55
N SER A 168 1.89 -19.62 3.87
CA SER A 168 3.10 -19.48 4.68
C SER A 168 4.29 -20.16 4.02
N VAL A 169 4.67 -19.69 2.83
CA VAL A 169 5.82 -20.24 2.08
C VAL A 169 7.10 -19.55 2.57
N PRO A 170 8.04 -20.26 3.22
CA PRO A 170 9.28 -19.66 3.70
C PRO A 170 10.07 -18.98 2.59
N GLY A 171 10.48 -17.73 2.79
CA GLY A 171 11.25 -16.95 1.83
C GLY A 171 10.47 -16.29 0.70
N GLU A 172 9.22 -16.70 0.47
CA GLU A 172 8.38 -16.18 -0.61
C GLU A 172 7.20 -15.37 -0.07
N THR A 173 6.44 -15.93 0.86
CA THR A 173 5.19 -15.31 1.35
C THR A 173 5.03 -15.28 2.86
N ARG A 174 5.86 -16.03 3.59
CA ARG A 174 5.85 -16.07 5.07
C ARG A 174 6.43 -14.77 5.66
N VAL A 175 5.61 -13.73 5.73
CA VAL A 175 5.93 -12.47 6.41
C VAL A 175 5.95 -12.66 7.93
N ALA A 176 6.52 -11.68 8.63
CA ALA A 176 6.77 -11.77 10.06
C ALA A 176 5.48 -11.85 10.89
N SER A 177 4.39 -11.21 10.45
CA SER A 177 3.06 -11.34 11.08
C SER A 177 2.54 -12.79 11.04
N ILE A 178 2.78 -13.50 9.94
CA ILE A 178 2.44 -14.92 9.79
C ILE A 178 3.35 -15.78 10.67
N ALA A 179 4.66 -15.51 10.68
CA ALA A 179 5.60 -16.22 11.53
C ALA A 179 5.32 -16.03 13.04
N ILE A 180 4.85 -14.85 13.45
CA ILE A 180 4.40 -14.58 14.83
C ILE A 180 3.19 -15.45 15.17
N TYR A 181 2.18 -15.50 14.28
CA TYR A 181 0.98 -16.30 14.49
C TYR A 181 1.32 -17.79 14.63
N GLU A 182 2.13 -18.33 13.73
CA GLU A 182 2.57 -19.74 13.78
C GLU A 182 3.42 -20.04 15.03
N ALA A 183 4.27 -19.11 15.47
CA ALA A 183 5.03 -19.28 16.72
C ALA A 183 4.09 -19.36 17.94
N VAL A 184 3.01 -18.58 17.96
CA VAL A 184 1.98 -18.66 19.01
C VAL A 184 1.23 -19.99 18.94
N GLU A 185 0.84 -20.46 17.74
CA GLU A 185 0.20 -21.78 17.57
C GLU A 185 1.11 -22.93 18.02
N ALA A 186 2.43 -22.78 17.82
CA ALA A 186 3.45 -23.72 18.29
C ALA A 186 3.80 -23.57 19.79
N MET A 187 3.10 -22.70 20.52
CA MET A 187 3.37 -22.37 21.93
C MET A 187 4.78 -21.77 22.19
N ASP A 188 5.49 -21.32 21.15
CA ASP A 188 6.77 -20.61 21.24
C ASP A 188 6.55 -19.10 21.44
N TYR A 189 6.07 -18.74 22.63
CA TYR A 189 5.85 -17.34 23.01
C TYR A 189 7.15 -16.52 23.02
N ARG A 190 8.30 -17.17 23.24
CA ARG A 190 9.60 -16.50 23.21
C ARG A 190 9.95 -16.07 21.79
N GLY A 191 9.82 -16.97 20.81
CA GLY A 191 10.00 -16.67 19.40
C GLY A 191 9.03 -15.59 18.91
N ALA A 192 7.74 -15.73 19.23
CA ALA A 192 6.70 -14.75 18.90
C ALA A 192 6.99 -13.35 19.48
N GLY A 193 7.43 -13.30 20.74
CA GLY A 193 7.79 -12.05 21.42
C GLY A 193 8.99 -11.36 20.78
N LEU A 194 10.04 -12.11 20.43
CA LEU A 194 11.23 -11.56 19.75
C LEU A 194 10.89 -10.99 18.37
N LEU A 195 10.06 -11.70 17.59
CA LEU A 195 9.62 -11.21 16.27
C LEU A 195 8.74 -9.96 16.40
N SER A 196 7.84 -9.93 17.39
CA SER A 196 6.97 -8.79 17.65
C SER A 196 7.77 -7.55 18.11
N LEU A 197 8.79 -7.73 18.95
CA LEU A 197 9.69 -6.66 19.36
C LEU A 197 10.44 -6.03 18.19
N ALA A 198 10.75 -6.80 17.14
CA ALA A 198 11.44 -6.29 15.96
C ALA A 198 10.61 -5.24 15.17
N PHE A 199 9.28 -5.24 15.28
CA PHE A 199 8.42 -4.28 14.60
C PHE A 199 8.62 -2.85 15.13
N ILE A 200 8.98 -2.69 16.40
CA ILE A 200 9.17 -1.40 17.04
C ILE A 200 10.30 -0.60 16.36
N PRO A 201 11.56 -1.09 16.31
CA PRO A 201 12.64 -0.36 15.65
C PRO A 201 12.41 -0.21 14.15
N MET A 202 11.80 -1.18 13.46
CA MET A 202 11.48 -1.06 12.03
C MET A 202 10.50 0.08 11.74
N SER A 203 9.39 0.13 12.49
CA SER A 203 8.39 1.19 12.37
C SER A 203 8.98 2.55 12.72
N TYR A 204 9.72 2.62 13.83
CA TYR A 204 10.31 3.85 14.31
C TYR A 204 11.36 4.41 13.35
N ALA A 205 12.24 3.55 12.81
CA ALA A 205 13.24 3.94 11.83
C ALA A 205 12.59 4.51 10.55
N PHE A 206 11.53 3.86 10.05
CA PHE A 206 10.82 4.35 8.87
C PHE A 206 10.13 5.70 9.13
N LEU A 207 9.46 5.83 10.28
CA LEU A 207 8.85 7.10 10.71
C LEU A 207 9.88 8.23 10.80
N LEU A 208 11.02 7.98 11.46
CA LEU A 208 12.10 8.95 11.56
C LEU A 208 12.67 9.34 10.20
N LEU A 209 12.89 8.36 9.32
CA LEU A 209 13.39 8.60 7.96
C LEU A 209 12.45 9.54 7.20
N VAL A 210 11.15 9.24 7.19
CA VAL A 210 10.18 10.06 6.46
C VAL A 210 10.02 11.44 7.08
N ASN A 211 10.02 11.54 8.42
CA ASN A 211 9.91 12.83 9.10
C ASN A 211 11.11 13.74 8.80
N LYS A 212 12.34 13.21 8.85
CA LYS A 212 13.55 13.98 8.49
C LYS A 212 13.51 14.48 7.05
N LEU A 213 13.13 13.62 6.10
CA LEU A 213 13.01 14.00 4.68
C LEU A 213 11.92 15.06 4.42
N ASN A 214 10.96 15.20 5.34
CA ASN A 214 9.90 16.19 5.25
C ASN A 214 10.30 17.52 5.94
N GLU A 215 11.11 17.48 7.00
CA GLU A 215 11.64 18.68 7.66
C GLU A 215 12.62 19.46 6.76
N GLU A 216 13.47 18.77 5.99
CA GLU A 216 14.42 19.39 5.05
C GLU A 216 13.77 20.16 3.90
N LYS A 217 12.44 20.05 3.72
CA LYS A 217 11.68 20.68 2.62
C LYS A 217 10.80 21.86 3.05
N LYS A 218 10.76 22.18 4.34
CA LYS A 218 10.12 23.40 4.87
C LYS A 218 11.12 24.54 4.90
#